data_AF-A0A529K871-F1
#
_entry.id   AF-A0A529K871-F1
#
_cell.length_a   1.000
_cell.length_b   1.000
_cell.length_c   1.000
_cell.angle_alpha   90.00
_cell.angle_beta   90.00
_cell.angle_gamma   90.00
#
_symmetry.space_group_name_H-M   'P 1'
#
loop_
_entity.id
_entity.type
_entity.pdbx_description
1 polymer ?
#
loop_
_entity_poly.entity_id
_entity_poly.type
_entity_poly.pdbx_seq_one_letter_code
_entity_poly.pdbx_strand_id
1 'polypeptide(L)'
;MELWILFGVFTLLMLIGTPIAFCLGVASFATVLYMGLPPLIVFQRLNSGMSVFSLLAIPFFIYAGDFMVRGGIASKIVAFAGSLVGHLRGGLGQVNIATATLFGGISGSAVAEA
;
A
#
# COMPACT_ATOMS: atom_id res chain seq x y z
N MET A 1 -19.13 -19.68 -10.07
CA MET A 1 -18.63 -20.27 -8.79
C MET A 1 -17.26 -19.73 -8.42
N GLU A 2 -16.50 -19.22 -9.40
CA GLU A 2 -15.21 -18.57 -9.25
C GLU A 2 -15.15 -17.48 -8.16
N LEU A 3 -16.17 -16.64 -8.03
CA LEU A 3 -16.20 -15.59 -7.00
C LEU A 3 -16.26 -16.17 -5.57
N TRP A 4 -17.02 -17.24 -5.37
CA TRP A 4 -17.10 -17.92 -4.07
C TRP A 4 -15.77 -18.57 -3.70
N ILE A 5 -15.05 -19.11 -4.69
CA ILE A 5 -13.72 -19.69 -4.49
C ILE A 5 -12.72 -18.57 -4.16
N LEU A 6 -12.73 -17.48 -4.93
CA LEU A 6 -11.83 -16.34 -4.73
C LEU A 6 -12.01 -15.75 -3.32
N PHE A 7 -13.22 -15.31 -2.98
CA PHE A 7 -13.48 -14.68 -1.69
C PHE A 7 -13.43 -15.69 -0.53
N GLY A 8 -13.91 -16.92 -0.74
CA GLY A 8 -13.88 -17.96 0.28
C GLY A 8 -12.47 -18.34 0.69
N VAL A 9 -11.59 -18.61 -0.29
CA VAL A 9 -10.18 -18.93 -0.03
C VAL A 9 -9.46 -17.73 0.58
N PHE A 10 -9.65 -16.52 0.04
CA PHE A 10 -9.04 -15.30 0.57
C PHE A 10 -9.40 -15.06 2.04
N THR A 11 -10.70 -15.07 2.37
CA THR A 11 -11.18 -14.83 3.73
C THR A 11 -10.73 -15.92 4.69
N LEU A 12 -10.73 -17.18 4.28
CA LEU A 12 -10.28 -18.29 5.12
C LEU A 12 -8.80 -18.15 5.46
N LEU A 13 -7.93 -17.90 4.47
CA LEU A 13 -6.50 -17.67 4.72
C LEU A 13 -6.27 -16.42 5.59
N MET A 14 -7.04 -15.36 5.39
CA MET A 14 -6.94 -14.16 6.21
C MET A 14 -7.32 -14.43 7.67
N LEU A 15 -8.35 -15.24 7.93
CA LEU A 15 -8.80 -15.61 9.28
C LEU A 15 -7.79 -16.49 10.03
N ILE A 16 -7.01 -17.31 9.32
CA ILE A 16 -5.92 -18.12 9.91
C ILE A 16 -4.66 -17.28 10.20
N GLY A 17 -4.65 -16.00 9.81
CA GLY A 17 -3.54 -15.08 10.07
C GLY A 17 -2.39 -15.17 9.05
N THR A 18 -2.63 -15.78 7.88
CA THR A 18 -1.64 -15.80 6.80
C THR A 18 -1.39 -14.38 6.28
N PRO A 19 -0.14 -14.00 5.91
CA PRO A 19 0.12 -12.67 5.38
C PRO A 19 -0.68 -12.40 4.10
N ILE A 20 -1.23 -11.19 3.98
CA ILE A 20 -2.21 -10.80 2.94
C ILE A 20 -1.71 -11.08 1.51
N ALA A 21 -0.40 -10.92 1.27
CA ALA A 21 0.22 -11.22 -0.02
C ALA A 21 0.00 -12.69 -0.44
N PHE A 22 0.14 -13.65 0.49
CA PHE A 22 -0.11 -15.06 0.23
C PHE A 22 -1.60 -15.35 0.10
N CYS A 23 -2.46 -14.68 0.86
CA CYS A 23 -3.91 -14.80 0.73
C CYS A 23 -4.37 -14.45 -0.69
N LEU A 24 -3.91 -13.30 -1.22
CA LEU A 24 -4.20 -12.85 -2.58
C LEU A 24 -3.67 -13.81 -3.64
N GLY A 25 -2.41 -14.26 -3.49
CA GLY A 25 -1.77 -15.16 -4.45
C GLY A 25 -2.47 -16.52 -4.53
N VAL A 26 -2.72 -17.15 -3.37
CA VAL A 26 -3.34 -18.49 -3.31
C VAL A 26 -4.81 -18.44 -3.74
N ALA A 27 -5.58 -17.43 -3.34
CA ALA A 27 -6.96 -17.28 -3.76
C ALA A 27 -7.09 -17.05 -5.28
N SER A 28 -6.23 -16.20 -5.84
CA SER A 28 -6.18 -15.94 -7.29
C SER A 28 -5.78 -17.20 -8.05
N PHE A 29 -4.76 -17.94 -7.57
CA PHE A 29 -4.30 -19.17 -8.20
C PHE A 29 -5.35 -20.28 -8.15
N ALA A 30 -6.01 -20.49 -7.00
CA ALA A 30 -7.11 -21.45 -6.86
C ALA A 30 -8.27 -21.14 -7.82
N THR A 31 -8.58 -19.86 -8.01
CA THR A 31 -9.63 -19.41 -8.94
C THR A 31 -9.24 -19.65 -10.39
N VAL A 32 -7.99 -19.37 -10.76
CA VAL A 32 -7.46 -19.63 -12.10
C VAL A 32 -7.47 -21.12 -12.44
N LEU A 33 -7.09 -21.98 -11.49
CA LEU A 33 -7.18 -23.44 -11.64
C LEU A 33 -8.61 -23.90 -11.86
N TYR A 34 -9.57 -23.35 -11.10
CA TYR A 34 -10.98 -23.67 -11.26
C TYR A 34 -11.55 -23.24 -12.62
N MET A 35 -11.12 -22.09 -13.15
CA MET A 35 -11.56 -21.59 -14.46
C MET A 35 -10.93 -22.35 -15.64
N GLY A 36 -9.93 -23.21 -15.41
CA GLY A 36 -9.26 -23.97 -16.47
C GLY A 36 -8.56 -23.07 -17.51
N LEU A 37 -8.13 -21.87 -17.10
CA LEU A 37 -7.52 -20.91 -18.00
C LEU A 37 -6.21 -21.46 -18.58
N PRO A 38 -5.98 -21.33 -19.90
CA PRO A 38 -4.70 -21.68 -20.51
C PRO A 38 -3.54 -20.99 -19.78
N PRO A 39 -2.47 -21.71 -19.38
CA PRO A 39 -1.34 -21.12 -18.66
C PRO A 39 -0.75 -19.89 -19.37
N LEU A 40 -0.76 -19.89 -20.70
CA LEU A 40 -0.31 -18.77 -21.51
C LEU A 40 -1.06 -17.45 -21.22
N ILE A 41 -2.38 -17.51 -21.03
CA ILE A 41 -3.21 -16.34 -20.72
C ILE A 41 -2.90 -15.85 -19.29
N VAL A 42 -2.66 -16.77 -18.36
CA VAL A 42 -2.29 -16.45 -16.98
C VAL A 42 -0.95 -15.72 -16.94
N PHE A 43 0.06 -16.22 -17.65
CA PHE A 43 1.37 -15.57 -17.77
C PHE A 43 1.26 -14.18 -18.41
N GLN A 44 0.47 -14.05 -19.47
CA GLN A 44 0.25 -12.75 -20.12
C GLN A 44 -0.40 -11.75 -19.17
N ARG A 45 -1.40 -12.18 -18.38
CA ARG A 45 -2.09 -11.33 -17.40
C ARG A 45 -1.17 -10.92 -16.24
N LEU A 46 -0.36 -11.84 -15.73
CA LEU A 46 0.65 -11.54 -14.71
C LEU A 46 1.64 -10.49 -15.22
N ASN A 47 2.15 -10.65 -16.44
CA ASN A 47 3.10 -9.70 -17.02
C ASN A 47 2.45 -8.33 -17.29
N SER A 48 1.18 -8.30 -17.71
CA SER A 48 0.45 -7.04 -17.88
C SER A 48 0.13 -6.31 -16.57
N GLY A 49 0.05 -7.05 -15.45
CA GLY A 49 -0.20 -6.47 -14.12
C GLY A 49 1.05 -5.94 -13.44
N MET A 50 2.24 -6.36 -13.88
CA MET A 50 3.51 -5.86 -13.34
C MET A 50 3.92 -4.56 -14.02
N SER A 51 3.34 -3.46 -13.54
CA SER A 51 3.89 -2.12 -13.76
C SER A 51 5.19 -1.99 -12.96
N VAL A 52 6.34 -2.03 -13.66
CA VAL A 52 7.66 -1.78 -13.04
C VAL A 52 7.69 -0.44 -12.30
N PHE A 53 6.95 0.56 -12.80
CA PHE A 53 6.83 1.86 -12.18
C PHE A 53 6.18 1.79 -10.79
N SER A 54 5.06 1.07 -10.66
CA SER A 54 4.35 0.92 -9.38
C SER A 54 5.17 0.09 -8.37
N LEU A 55 5.91 -0.91 -8.85
CA LEU A 55 6.79 -1.72 -8.00
C LEU A 55 8.00 -0.92 -7.49
N LEU A 56 8.52 0.02 -8.29
CA LEU A 56 9.60 0.93 -7.89
C LEU A 56 9.11 2.06 -6.98
N ALA A 57 7.83 2.43 -7.02
CA ALA A 57 7.29 3.44 -6.13
C ALA A 57 7.53 3.05 -4.65
N ILE A 58 7.19 1.83 -4.24
CA ILE A 58 7.33 1.37 -2.84
C ILE A 58 8.76 1.61 -2.28
N PRO A 59 9.85 1.12 -2.89
CA PRO A 59 11.20 1.34 -2.37
C PRO A 59 11.61 2.81 -2.43
N PHE A 60 11.22 3.56 -3.48
CA PHE A 60 11.53 4.99 -3.55
C PHE A 60 10.80 5.81 -2.47
N PHE A 61 9.56 5.47 -2.13
CA PHE A 61 8.83 6.07 -1.01
C PHE A 61 9.50 5.78 0.33
N ILE A 62 9.90 4.53 0.56
CA ILE A 62 10.62 4.14 1.78
C ILE A 62 11.96 4.91 1.87
N TYR A 63 12.69 5.00 0.75
CA TYR A 63 13.96 5.71 0.69
C TYR A 63 13.81 7.22 0.90
N ALA A 64 12.82 7.85 0.27
CA ALA A 64 12.49 9.26 0.49
C ALA A 64 12.12 9.53 1.95
N GLY A 65 11.34 8.64 2.57
CA GLY A 65 11.02 8.71 4.00
C GLY A 65 12.27 8.67 4.89
N ASP A 66 13.14 7.67 4.69
CA ASP A 66 14.39 7.54 5.44
C ASP A 66 15.32 8.75 5.22
N PHE A 67 15.40 9.26 3.99
CA PHE A 67 16.14 10.47 3.64
C PHE A 67 15.60 11.70 4.39
N MET A 68 14.28 11.90 4.42
CA MET A 68 13.64 13.01 5.14
C MET A 68 13.85 12.94 6.66
N VAL A 69 13.85 11.74 7.23
CA VAL A 69 14.13 11.51 8.65
C VAL A 69 15.58 11.85 8.96
N ARG A 70 16.54 11.30 8.19
CA ARG A 70 17.98 11.56 8.40
C ARG A 70 18.36 13.02 8.13
N GLY A 71 17.72 13.67 7.16
CA GLY A 71 17.91 15.08 6.84
C GLY A 71 17.23 16.06 7.81
N GLY A 72 16.49 15.58 8.80
CA GLY A 72 15.76 16.42 9.77
C GLY A 72 14.56 17.18 9.18
N ILE A 73 14.21 16.93 7.92
CA ILE A 73 13.04 17.50 7.24
C ILE A 73 11.77 17.01 7.94
N ALA A 74 11.73 15.73 8.30
CA ALA A 74 10.61 15.12 9.01
C ALA A 74 10.25 15.87 10.30
N SER A 75 11.25 16.13 11.15
CA SER A 75 11.06 16.83 12.41
C SER A 75 10.60 18.28 12.22
N LYS A 76 11.07 18.95 11.16
CA LYS A 76 10.63 20.31 10.81
C LYS A 76 9.16 20.34 10.37
N ILE A 77 8.71 19.34 9.60
CA ILE A 77 7.30 19.21 9.19
C ILE A 77 6.41 18.98 10.42
N VAL A 78 6.81 18.09 11.33
CA VAL A 78 6.08 17.83 12.57
C VAL A 78 5.98 19.10 13.43
N ALA A 79 7.07 19.84 13.59
CA ALA A 79 7.06 21.09 14.36
C ALA A 79 6.17 22.17 13.73
N PHE A 80 6.17 22.27 12.41
CA PHE A 80 5.31 23.18 11.66
C PHE A 80 3.82 22.81 11.80
N ALA A 81 3.46 21.53 11.64
CA ALA A 81 2.10 21.06 11.92
C ALA A 81 1.71 21.32 13.39
N GLY A 82 2.66 21.10 14.31
CA GLY A 82 2.56 21.42 15.73
C GLY A 82 2.16 22.87 16.00
N SER A 83 2.81 23.82 15.34
CA SER A 83 2.51 25.25 15.54
C SER A 83 1.17 25.68 14.95
N LEU A 84 0.62 24.94 13.98
CA LEU A 84 -0.66 25.26 13.33
C LEU A 84 -1.87 24.68 14.07
N VAL A 85 -1.78 23.43 14.53
CA VAL A 85 -2.95 22.70 15.08
C VAL A 85 -2.71 22.09 16.46
N GLY A 86 -1.49 22.17 17.00
CA GLY A 86 -1.13 21.56 18.28
C GLY A 86 -1.82 22.16 19.51
N HIS A 87 -2.27 23.41 19.42
CA HIS A 87 -3.01 24.10 20.50
C HIS A 87 -4.51 23.73 20.55
N LEU A 88 -5.01 22.92 19.61
CA LEU A 88 -6.39 22.46 19.60
C LEU A 88 -6.59 21.26 20.54
N ARG A 89 -7.85 21.01 20.96
CA ARG A 89 -8.19 19.84 21.78
C ARG A 89 -7.89 18.55 21.00
N GLY A 90 -7.16 17.62 21.61
CA GLY A 90 -6.63 16.45 20.90
C GLY A 90 -5.43 16.77 20.00
N GLY A 91 -4.71 17.85 20.28
CA GLY A 91 -3.65 18.43 19.44
C GLY A 91 -2.63 17.43 18.91
N LEU A 92 -2.18 16.45 19.70
CA LEU A 92 -1.26 15.40 19.22
C LEU A 92 -1.83 14.60 18.04
N GLY A 93 -3.11 14.25 18.09
CA GLY A 93 -3.79 13.54 17.00
C GLY A 93 -3.95 14.43 15.76
N GLN A 94 -4.29 15.70 15.96
CA GLN A 94 -4.40 16.68 14.87
C GLN A 94 -3.05 16.91 14.18
N VAL A 95 -1.97 17.03 14.96
CA VAL A 95 -0.60 17.16 14.45
C VAL A 95 -0.18 15.91 13.68
N ASN A 96 -0.54 14.72 14.16
CA ASN A 96 -0.28 13.47 13.45
C ASN A 96 -0.98 13.43 12.08
N ILE A 97 -2.28 13.73 12.04
CA ILE A 97 -3.06 13.76 10.79
C ILE A 97 -2.48 14.83 9.84
N ALA A 98 -2.24 16.06 10.31
CA ALA A 98 -1.71 17.14 9.49
C ALA A 98 -0.31 16.83 8.96
N THR A 99 0.57 16.27 9.79
CA THR A 99 1.90 15.81 9.39
C THR A 99 1.78 14.72 8.33
N ALA A 100 0.96 13.69 8.55
CA ALA A 100 0.77 12.59 7.61
C ALA A 100 0.25 13.09 6.25
N THR A 101 -0.71 14.02 6.24
CA THR A 101 -1.23 14.64 5.02
C THR A 101 -0.15 15.43 4.27
N LEU A 102 0.66 16.23 4.98
CA LEU A 102 1.78 16.97 4.39
C LEU A 102 2.85 16.03 3.81
N PHE A 103 3.20 14.97 4.55
CA PHE A 103 4.11 13.93 4.08
C PHE A 103 3.57 13.21 2.84
N GLY A 104 2.28 12.84 2.82
CA GLY A 104 1.64 12.22 1.66
C GLY A 104 1.64 13.13 0.43
N GLY A 105 1.45 14.43 0.63
CA GLY A 105 1.55 15.44 -0.43
C GLY A 105 2.97 15.63 -0.97
N ILE A 106 3.97 15.69 -0.10
CA ILE A 106 5.39 15.91 -0.49
C ILE A 106 6.00 14.65 -1.12
N SER A 107 5.66 13.47 -0.59
CA SER A 107 6.16 12.19 -1.12
C SER A 107 5.55 11.81 -2.47
N GLY A 108 4.52 12.53 -2.92
CA GLY A 108 3.96 12.36 -4.26
C GLY A 108 3.10 11.11 -4.40
N SER A 109 2.31 10.73 -3.39
CA SER A 109 1.37 9.59 -3.46
C SER A 109 0.50 9.62 -4.72
N ALA A 110 0.13 10.81 -5.19
CA ALA A 110 -0.61 11.00 -6.44
C ALA A 110 0.10 10.47 -7.70
N VAL A 111 1.45 10.40 -7.71
CA VAL A 111 2.22 9.78 -8.80
C VAL A 111 2.32 8.26 -8.62
N ALA A 112 2.19 7.74 -7.40
CA ALA A 112 2.16 6.30 -7.11
C ALA A 112 0.78 5.65 -7.36
N GLU A 113 -0.29 6.44 -7.36
CA GLU A 113 -1.66 6.04 -7.69
C GLU A 113 -2.01 6.18 -9.18
N ALA A 114 -1.06 6.61 -10.03
CA ALA A 114 -1.17 6.72 -11.49
C ALA A 114 -0.67 5.44 -12.20
#